data_AF-A0A0Q4XPK9-F1
#
_entry.id   AF-A0A0Q4XPK9-F1
#
_cell.length_a   1.000
_cell.length_b   1.000
_cell.length_c   1.000
_cell.angle_alpha   90.00
_cell.angle_beta   90.00
_cell.angle_gamma   90.00
#
_symmetry.space_group_name_H-M   'P 1'
#
loop_
_entity.id
_entity.type
_entity.pdbx_description
1 polymer ?
#
loop_
_entity_poly.entity_id
_entity_poly.type
_entity_poly.pdbx_seq_one_letter_code
_entity_poly.pdbx_strand_id
1 'polypeptide(L)' 'MTTTKHKRDDGPWDHENPKHKKGEPSKTLTPSQKATAKRHAKEAGRPYPNLVDNMQAARSKKAGKK' A
#
# COMPACT_ATOMS: atom_id res chain seq x y z
N MET A 1 -12.34 46.54 -12.86
CA MET A 1 -12.72 45.36 -12.05
C MET A 1 -11.47 44.54 -11.81
N THR A 2 -10.87 44.64 -10.62
CA THR A 2 -9.62 43.92 -10.28
C THR A 2 -9.97 42.60 -9.61
N THR A 3 -9.83 41.50 -10.34
CA THR A 3 -10.07 40.16 -9.80
C THR A 3 -8.89 39.73 -8.92
N THR A 4 -9.04 39.79 -7.61
CA THR A 4 -8.07 39.24 -6.66
C THR A 4 -8.18 37.71 -6.65
N LYS A 5 -7.19 37.03 -7.24
CA LYS A 5 -7.09 35.57 -7.24
C LYS A 5 -6.61 35.10 -5.86
N HIS A 6 -7.50 34.49 -5.10
CA HIS A 6 -7.14 33.86 -3.83
C HIS A 6 -6.31 32.59 -4.12
N LYS A 7 -5.13 32.50 -3.51
CA LYS A 7 -4.30 31.29 -3.54
C LYS A 7 -5.04 30.22 -2.73
N ARG A 8 -5.36 29.07 -3.34
CA ARG A 8 -5.90 27.93 -2.59
C ARG A 8 -4.74 27.33 -1.81
N ASP A 9 -4.92 27.15 -0.51
CA ASP A 9 -4.00 26.36 0.29
C ASP A 9 -3.99 24.92 -0.23
N ASP A 10 -2.81 24.28 -0.18
CA ASP A 10 -2.62 22.91 -0.61
C ASP A 10 -3.50 21.99 0.24
N GLY A 11 -4.32 21.17 -0.41
CA GLY A 11 -5.21 20.24 0.26
C GLY A 11 -4.42 19.09 0.88
N PRO A 12 -5.04 18.30 1.77
CA PRO A 12 -4.37 17.17 2.42
C PRO A 12 -3.82 16.13 1.42
N TRP A 13 -4.34 16.08 0.20
CA TRP A 13 -3.89 15.22 -0.92
C TRP A 13 -2.68 15.78 -1.68
N ASP A 14 -2.38 17.07 -1.55
CA ASP A 14 -1.23 17.73 -2.19
C ASP A 14 0.06 17.51 -1.37
N HIS A 15 -0.05 16.92 -0.18
CA HIS A 15 1.08 16.60 0.68
C HIS A 15 1.67 15.21 0.41
N GLU A 16 3.00 15.15 0.32
CA GLU A 16 3.72 13.89 0.27
C GLU A 16 3.48 13.03 1.52
N ASN A 17 3.52 11.71 1.34
CA ASN A 17 3.39 10.76 2.45
C ASN A 17 4.45 11.06 3.53
N PRO A 18 4.05 11.35 4.79
CA PRO A 18 4.96 11.72 5.87
C PRO A 18 6.06 10.69 6.15
N LYS A 19 5.85 9.41 5.82
CA LYS A 19 6.89 8.38 5.94
C LYS A 19 8.08 8.65 5.03
N HIS A 20 7.85 9.15 3.82
CA HIS A 20 8.92 9.52 2.91
C HIS A 20 9.73 10.69 3.48
N LYS A 21 9.07 11.69 4.08
CA LYS A 21 9.76 12.81 4.76
C LYS A 21 10.64 12.35 5.92
N LYS A 22 10.30 11.23 6.57
CA LYS A 22 11.07 10.60 7.66
C LYS A 22 12.16 9.64 7.16
N GLY A 23 12.33 9.49 5.84
CA GLY A 23 13.24 8.50 5.25
C GLY A 23 12.77 7.05 5.41
N GLU A 24 11.52 6.82 5.82
CA GLU A 24 10.97 5.48 6.00
C GLU A 24 10.41 4.95 4.67
N PRO A 25 10.82 3.75 4.23
CA PRO A 25 10.30 3.17 2.99
C PRO A 25 8.85 2.74 3.15
N SER A 26 8.09 2.82 2.05
CA SER A 26 6.76 2.22 1.97
C SER A 26 6.86 0.70 2.17
N LYS A 27 5.96 0.12 2.97
CA LYS A 27 5.90 -1.33 3.18
C LYS A 27 5.21 -1.99 1.98
N THR A 28 5.99 -2.70 1.17
CA THR A 28 5.49 -3.52 0.08
C THR A 28 5.54 -5.00 0.46
N LEU A 29 4.71 -5.82 -0.19
CA LEU A 29 4.80 -7.27 -0.04
C LEU A 29 6.13 -7.78 -0.60
N THR A 30 6.80 -8.64 0.15
CA THR A 30 7.97 -9.36 -0.34
C THR A 30 7.58 -10.31 -1.49
N PRO A 31 8.52 -10.72 -2.36
CA PRO A 31 8.21 -11.68 -3.43
C PRO A 31 7.59 -12.99 -2.91
N SER A 32 8.05 -13.49 -1.76
CA SER A 32 7.49 -14.67 -1.10
C SER A 32 6.03 -14.46 -0.66
N GLN A 33 5.72 -13.31 -0.05
CA GLN A 33 4.36 -12.97 0.33
C GLN A 33 3.43 -12.87 -0.89
N LYS A 34 3.91 -12.31 -2.01
CA LYS A 34 3.14 -12.26 -3.26
C LYS A 34 2.86 -13.66 -3.80
N ALA A 35 3.82 -14.58 -3.72
CA ALA A 35 3.62 -15.98 -4.13
C ALA A 35 2.56 -16.67 -3.25
N THR A 36 2.61 -16.47 -1.93
CA THR A 36 1.59 -16.99 -1.00
C THR A 36 0.21 -16.42 -1.31
N ALA A 37 0.09 -15.11 -1.56
CA ALA A 37 -1.19 -14.48 -1.93
C ALA A 37 -1.76 -15.05 -3.23
N LYS A 38 -0.93 -15.24 -4.26
CA LYS A 38 -1.35 -15.86 -5.54
C LYS A 38 -1.86 -17.29 -5.34
N ARG A 39 -1.19 -18.08 -4.50
CA ARG A 39 -1.60 -19.46 -4.21
C ARG A 39 -2.97 -19.49 -3.54
N HIS A 40 -3.17 -18.67 -2.49
CA HIS A 40 -4.46 -18.59 -1.80
C HIS A 40 -5.60 -18.11 -2.72
N ALA A 41 -5.34 -17.10 -3.55
CA ALA A 41 -6.32 -16.64 -4.54
C ALA A 41 -6.75 -17.79 -5.47
N LYS A 42 -5.78 -18.56 -5.99
CA LYS A 42 -6.04 -19.71 -6.86
C LYS A 42 -6.82 -20.83 -6.15
N GLU A 43 -6.43 -21.19 -4.93
CA GLU A 43 -7.13 -22.20 -4.11
C GLU A 43 -8.58 -21.80 -3.81
N ALA A 44 -8.83 -20.50 -3.60
CA ALA A 44 -10.15 -19.96 -3.34
C ALA A 44 -10.96 -19.65 -4.62
N GLY A 45 -10.39 -19.87 -5.81
CA GLY A 45 -11.04 -19.52 -7.09
C GLY A 45 -11.22 -18.02 -7.32
N ARG A 46 -10.45 -17.17 -6.63
CA ARG A 46 -10.52 -15.70 -6.72
C ARG A 46 -9.50 -15.17 -7.73
N PRO A 47 -9.83 -14.14 -8.52
CA PRO A 47 -8.86 -13.49 -9.38
C PRO A 47 -7.76 -12.81 -8.55
N TYR A 48 -6.54 -12.81 -9.09
CA TYR A 48 -5.39 -12.09 -8.54
C TYR A 48 -4.96 -11.00 -9.53
N PRO A 49 -4.57 -9.78 -9.09
CA PRO A 49 -4.38 -9.34 -7.70
C PRO A 49 -5.68 -8.95 -6.98
N ASN A 50 -5.77 -9.24 -5.68
CA ASN A 50 -6.93 -8.84 -4.86
C ASN A 50 -6.52 -8.37 -3.45
N LEU A 51 -7.39 -7.59 -2.80
CA LEU A 51 -7.10 -7.01 -1.48
C LEU A 51 -7.03 -8.06 -0.38
N VAL A 52 -7.95 -9.03 -0.37
CA VAL A 52 -8.09 -9.98 0.75
C VAL A 52 -6.82 -10.82 0.92
N ASP A 53 -6.34 -11.43 -0.17
CA ASP A 53 -5.15 -12.28 -0.16
C ASP A 53 -3.88 -11.45 0.03
N ASN A 54 -3.82 -10.24 -0.54
CA ASN A 54 -2.70 -9.32 -0.29
C ASN A 54 -2.62 -8.88 1.18
N MET A 55 -3.76 -8.60 1.82
CA MET A 55 -3.82 -8.24 3.24
C MET A 55 -3.50 -9.43 4.15
N GLN A 56 -3.96 -10.63 3.78
CA GLN A 56 -3.59 -11.86 4.49
C GLN A 56 -2.07 -12.08 4.42
N ALA A 57 -1.48 -11.95 3.23
CA ALA A 57 -0.03 -12.08 3.04
C ALA A 57 0.76 -10.96 3.76
N ALA A 58 0.22 -9.73 3.83
CA ALA A 58 0.84 -8.62 4.56
C ALA A 58 0.85 -8.85 6.08
N ARG A 59 -0.21 -9.47 6.62
CA ARG A 59 -0.36 -9.76 8.06
C ARG A 59 0.52 -10.92 8.52
N SER A 60 0.89 -11.81 7.61
CA SER A 60 1.83 -12.91 7.87
C SER A 60 3.19 -12.33 8.28
N LYS A 61 3.39 -12.13 9.59
CA LYS A 61 4.68 -11.83 10.22
C LYS A 61 5.68 -12.89 9.74
N LYS A 62 6.87 -12.46 9.31
CA LYS A 62 8.00 -13.32 8.87
C LYS A 62 7.90 -14.71 9.49
N ALA A 63 7.55 -15.73 8.70
CA ALA A 63 7.68 -17.14 9.06
C ALA A 63 9.17 -17.54 9.09
N GLY A 64 9.97 -16.78 9.83
CA GLY A 64 11.43 -16.81 9.85
C GLY A 64 11.94 -16.28 11.19
N LYS A 65 11.42 -16.85 12.27
CA LYS A 65 12.13 -17.01 13.54
C LYS A 65 11.52 -18.22 14.26
N LYS A 66 11.92 -19.40 13.80
CA LYS A 66 12.20 -20.54 14.68
C LYS A 66 13.72 -20.64 14.72
#